data_AF-A0A1Y4G0J2-F1
#
_entry.id   AF-A0A1Y4G0J2-F1
#
_cell.length_a   1.000
_cell.length_b   1.000
_cell.length_c   1.000
_cell.angle_alpha   90.00
_cell.angle_beta   90.00
_cell.angle_gamma   90.00
#
_symmetry.space_group_name_H-M   'P 1'
#
loop_
_entity.id
_entity.type
_entity.pdbx_description
1 polymer ?
#
loop_
_entity_poly.entity_id
_entity_poly.type
_entity_poly.pdbx_seq_one_letter_code
_entity_poly.pdbx_strand_id
1 'polypeptide(L)'
;MPIGGAVKRIPKYPVYVGLAIALSFGLCAPAAEALAFEQAGVGRVDEGSLSDISDAELAEDGEAGNSAEEREEEAAGYFPSGSEKADAELVEGGDHAPVEDDGGAEGLLGVLEEASAQKIDGAGYSPSGDGWVEVDGLRYYYEGGEPLEGPLFLGGSWYWLDPARGGAMATGVVCIDGSWYRYGADGRMVTGWHADGGRSYYYDPLDGTLTFRNRCVDGSWYWFDLAEGYMWTGPAYIDGAWYRYGADGRMLHGSQWLDGSWYRYDPADGRMLTGPQWIDGAWYFYDRMDGRMLMGSACIDGAWYRYDPVDGRMKHGWQSIEG
;
A
#
# COMPACT_ATOMS: atom_id res chain seq x y z
N MET A 1 19.44 -46.34 13.11
CA MET A 1 19.08 -45.72 11.81
C MET A 1 18.79 -44.25 12.10
N PRO A 2 19.61 -43.27 11.69
CA PRO A 2 19.17 -41.89 11.69
C PRO A 2 18.39 -41.63 10.40
N ILE A 3 17.29 -40.91 10.56
CA ILE A 3 16.35 -40.54 9.52
C ILE A 3 17.01 -39.44 8.70
N GLY A 4 17.44 -39.77 7.48
CA GLY A 4 18.03 -38.81 6.55
C GLY A 4 17.01 -37.75 6.17
N GLY A 5 17.16 -36.53 6.73
CA GLY A 5 16.50 -35.35 6.21
C GLY A 5 17.00 -35.09 4.79
N ALA A 6 16.10 -34.90 3.85
CA ALA A 6 16.44 -34.66 2.46
C ALA A 6 17.20 -33.33 2.32
N VAL A 7 18.52 -33.40 2.13
CA VAL A 7 19.35 -32.26 1.72
C VAL A 7 19.11 -32.06 0.23
N LYS A 8 18.28 -31.07 -0.13
CA LYS A 8 18.01 -30.74 -1.53
C LYS A 8 19.07 -29.75 -2.02
N ARG A 9 20.01 -30.24 -2.83
CA ARG A 9 20.97 -29.41 -3.57
C ARG A 9 20.28 -28.82 -4.79
N ILE A 10 20.37 -27.51 -5.00
CA ILE A 10 20.08 -26.87 -6.28
C ILE A 10 21.44 -26.46 -6.87
N PRO A 11 21.74 -26.75 -8.15
CA PRO A 11 22.99 -26.33 -8.76
C PRO A 11 23.09 -24.80 -8.79
N LYS A 12 24.33 -24.30 -8.76
CA LYS A 12 24.67 -22.88 -8.91
C LYS A 12 23.99 -22.35 -10.18
N TYR A 13 23.15 -21.33 -10.00
CA TYR A 13 22.42 -20.55 -11.02
C TYR A 13 21.13 -21.16 -11.61
N PRO A 14 19.95 -20.71 -11.16
CA PRO A 14 18.82 -20.48 -12.05
C PRO A 14 18.90 -19.05 -12.60
N VAL A 15 19.10 -18.92 -13.92
CA VAL A 15 18.86 -17.67 -14.65
C VAL A 15 17.35 -17.45 -14.66
N TYR A 16 16.83 -16.58 -13.79
CA TYR A 16 15.48 -16.06 -13.98
C TYR A 16 15.52 -14.98 -15.05
N VAL A 17 15.07 -15.36 -16.24
CA VAL A 17 14.85 -14.45 -17.37
C VAL A 17 13.83 -13.40 -16.93
N GLY A 18 14.20 -12.13 -17.12
CA GLY A 18 13.44 -10.97 -16.69
C GLY A 18 11.96 -11.07 -17.06
N LEU A 19 11.12 -10.99 -16.04
CA LEU A 19 9.69 -10.76 -16.21
C LEU A 19 9.48 -9.25 -16.27
N ALA A 20 8.89 -8.80 -17.38
CA ALA A 20 8.48 -7.41 -17.57
C ALA A 20 7.59 -6.96 -16.40
N ILE A 21 7.94 -5.83 -15.77
CA ILE A 21 7.09 -5.15 -14.80
C ILE A 21 5.95 -4.51 -15.60
N ALA A 22 4.86 -5.25 -15.74
CA ALA A 22 3.57 -4.63 -15.96
C ALA A 22 3.11 -4.09 -14.60
N LEU A 23 2.89 -2.78 -14.50
CA LEU A 23 2.12 -2.17 -13.41
C LEU A 23 0.66 -2.60 -13.59
N SER A 24 0.36 -3.84 -13.21
CA SER A 24 -1.00 -4.30 -13.04
C SER A 24 -1.38 -4.02 -11.60
N PHE A 25 -2.20 -2.98 -11.37
CA PHE A 25 -3.08 -2.91 -10.20
C PHE A 25 -4.11 -4.04 -10.36
N GLY A 26 -3.67 -5.28 -10.14
CA GLY A 26 -4.54 -6.44 -10.13
C GLY A 26 -5.50 -6.33 -8.95
N LEU A 27 -6.68 -6.95 -9.06
CA LEU A 27 -7.55 -7.12 -7.90
C LEU A 27 -6.75 -7.80 -6.79
N CYS A 28 -6.58 -7.12 -5.66
CA CYS A 28 -6.08 -7.70 -4.43
C CYS A 28 -7.20 -8.55 -3.84
N ALA A 29 -7.37 -9.76 -4.37
CA ALA A 29 -8.36 -10.70 -3.88
C ALA A 29 -7.83 -11.36 -2.59
N PRO A 30 -8.64 -11.47 -1.53
CA PRO A 30 -8.27 -12.31 -0.39
C PRO A 30 -8.09 -13.75 -0.87
N ALA A 31 -7.05 -14.42 -0.38
CA ALA A 31 -6.93 -15.85 -0.57
C ALA A 31 -8.11 -16.53 0.16
N ALA A 32 -9.02 -17.11 -0.62
CA ALA A 32 -10.27 -17.79 -0.24
C ALA A 32 -11.52 -16.90 -0.07
N GLU A 33 -12.24 -16.70 -1.18
CA GLU A 33 -13.59 -17.28 -1.39
C GLU A 33 -13.95 -17.09 -2.87
N ALA A 34 -13.62 -18.09 -3.69
CA ALA A 34 -14.13 -18.19 -5.06
C ALA A 34 -15.61 -18.58 -4.98
N LEU A 35 -16.50 -17.63 -4.71
CA LEU A 35 -17.93 -17.82 -4.93
C LEU A 35 -18.18 -17.73 -6.45
N ALA A 36 -18.45 -18.89 -7.03
CA ALA A 36 -18.85 -19.05 -8.42
C ALA A 36 -20.05 -18.15 -8.73
N PHE A 37 -19.85 -17.17 -9.61
CA PHE A 37 -20.95 -16.43 -10.21
C PHE A 37 -21.49 -17.27 -11.38
N GLU A 38 -22.55 -18.03 -11.10
CA GLU A 38 -23.30 -18.80 -12.09
C GLU A 38 -23.96 -17.84 -13.08
N GLN A 39 -23.59 -17.92 -14.36
CA GLN A 39 -24.19 -17.13 -15.44
C GLN A 39 -25.67 -17.51 -15.59
N ALA A 40 -26.57 -16.66 -15.12
CA ALA A 40 -27.97 -16.71 -15.51
C ALA A 40 -28.09 -16.16 -16.95
N GLY A 41 -28.49 -17.04 -17.87
CA GLY A 41 -28.66 -16.75 -19.28
C GLY A 41 -29.74 -15.70 -19.56
N VAL A 42 -29.43 -14.77 -20.47
CA VAL A 42 -30.43 -13.88 -21.06
C VAL A 42 -31.02 -14.57 -22.28
N GLY A 43 -32.27 -15.00 -22.11
CA GLY A 43 -33.13 -15.48 -23.17
C GLY A 43 -33.50 -14.35 -24.14
N ARG A 44 -33.38 -14.70 -25.42
CA ARG A 44 -33.87 -13.97 -26.60
C ARG A 44 -35.39 -13.79 -26.48
N VAL A 45 -35.89 -12.59 -26.76
CA VAL A 45 -37.31 -12.37 -27.09
C VAL A 45 -37.40 -11.42 -28.28
N ASP A 46 -38.30 -11.82 -29.18
CA ASP A 46 -38.41 -11.40 -30.57
C ASP A 46 -39.00 -10.01 -30.79
N GLU A 47 -38.72 -9.50 -31.98
CA GLU A 47 -39.30 -8.32 -32.59
C GLU A 47 -40.82 -8.44 -32.73
N GLY A 48 -41.53 -7.41 -32.28
CA GLY A 48 -42.98 -7.31 -32.40
C GLY A 48 -43.44 -5.85 -32.35
N SER A 49 -43.54 -5.25 -33.53
CA SER A 49 -44.31 -4.03 -33.82
C SER A 49 -45.70 -4.09 -33.21
N LEU A 50 -46.17 -2.98 -32.62
CA LEU A 50 -47.45 -2.36 -32.97
C LEU A 50 -47.65 -1.02 -32.25
N SER A 51 -48.46 -0.22 -32.92
CA SER A 51 -48.63 1.23 -32.88
C SER A 51 -49.68 1.70 -31.88
N ASP A 52 -49.70 3.03 -31.74
CA ASP A 52 -50.82 3.88 -31.32
C ASP A 52 -51.14 3.94 -29.82
N ILE A 53 -51.01 5.13 -29.23
CA ILE A 53 -52.15 6.00 -28.92
C ILE A 53 -51.66 7.44 -28.66
N SER A 54 -52.33 8.33 -29.39
CA SER A 54 -52.45 9.79 -29.49
C SER A 54 -52.23 10.70 -28.26
N ASP A 55 -51.66 11.87 -28.58
CA ASP A 55 -52.12 13.25 -28.36
C ASP A 55 -52.60 13.74 -26.99
N ALA A 56 -51.89 14.75 -26.47
CA ALA A 56 -52.44 16.04 -26.01
C ALA A 56 -51.28 17.06 -25.93
N GLU A 57 -51.13 17.91 -26.95
CA GLU A 57 -51.38 19.38 -26.93
C GLU A 57 -50.68 20.15 -25.79
N LEU A 58 -49.62 20.91 -26.11
CA LEU A 58 -49.60 22.31 -26.57
C LEU A 58 -49.79 23.34 -25.44
N ALA A 59 -48.69 24.01 -25.11
CA ALA A 59 -48.66 25.47 -24.92
C ALA A 59 -47.25 25.96 -25.23
N GLU A 60 -47.08 26.52 -26.43
CA GLU A 60 -46.03 27.49 -26.72
C GLU A 60 -46.25 28.74 -25.87
N ASP A 61 -45.16 29.44 -25.54
CA ASP A 61 -45.03 30.88 -25.74
C ASP A 61 -43.62 31.34 -25.32
N GLY A 62 -42.96 32.11 -26.19
CA GLY A 62 -42.02 33.14 -25.73
C GLY A 62 -40.56 32.99 -26.13
N GLU A 63 -40.30 33.13 -27.43
CA GLU A 63 -38.99 33.48 -27.98
C GLU A 63 -38.60 34.92 -27.57
N ALA A 64 -37.41 35.12 -27.00
CA ALA A 64 -36.72 36.40 -26.99
C ALA A 64 -35.21 36.16 -26.85
N GLY A 65 -34.49 36.28 -27.96
CA GLY A 65 -33.04 36.35 -27.96
C GLY A 65 -32.53 37.70 -27.44
N ASN A 66 -31.35 37.69 -26.83
CA ASN A 66 -30.24 38.56 -27.21
C ASN A 66 -28.96 38.05 -26.54
N SER A 67 -27.96 37.70 -27.34
CA SER A 67 -26.71 38.46 -27.51
C SER A 67 -25.74 38.31 -26.34
N ALA A 68 -24.68 37.56 -26.62
CA ALA A 68 -23.43 37.57 -25.89
C ALA A 68 -22.87 38.99 -25.77
N GLU A 69 -22.46 39.37 -24.57
CA GLU A 69 -21.35 40.29 -24.36
C GLU A 69 -20.42 39.66 -23.32
N GLU A 70 -19.19 39.43 -23.77
CA GLU A 70 -18.04 39.09 -22.97
C GLU A 70 -17.79 40.20 -21.95
N ARG A 71 -17.55 39.82 -20.69
CA ARG A 71 -16.87 40.70 -19.75
C ARG A 71 -15.92 39.89 -18.89
N GLU A 72 -14.64 40.00 -19.26
CA GLU A 72 -13.51 39.75 -18.38
C GLU A 72 -13.65 40.67 -17.15
N GLU A 73 -13.62 40.10 -15.95
CA GLU A 73 -13.27 40.86 -14.76
C GLU A 73 -12.31 40.03 -13.89
N GLU A 74 -11.04 40.33 -14.08
CA GLU A 74 -9.96 40.11 -13.12
C GLU A 74 -10.22 41.02 -11.91
N ALA A 75 -10.44 40.46 -10.72
CA ALA A 75 -10.19 41.20 -9.48
C ALA A 75 -10.04 40.26 -8.27
N ALA A 76 -8.77 40.17 -7.84
CA ALA A 76 -8.31 40.38 -6.48
C ALA A 76 -8.95 39.59 -5.32
N GLY A 77 -8.07 38.87 -4.63
CA GLY A 77 -8.35 38.10 -3.43
C GLY A 77 -9.12 38.86 -2.35
N TYR A 78 -10.02 38.12 -1.71
CA TYR A 78 -10.63 38.50 -0.46
C TYR A 78 -10.72 37.25 0.43
N PHE A 79 -9.90 37.24 1.47
CA PHE A 79 -10.09 36.40 2.66
C PHE A 79 -11.21 37.01 3.51
N PRO A 80 -12.11 36.19 4.09
CA PRO A 80 -12.70 36.51 5.38
C PRO A 80 -12.09 35.64 6.47
N SER A 81 -11.45 36.33 7.40
CA SER A 81 -11.07 35.86 8.72
C SER A 81 -12.30 35.57 9.59
N GLY A 82 -12.18 34.54 10.43
CA GLY A 82 -12.84 34.47 11.73
C GLY A 82 -14.14 33.67 11.77
N SER A 83 -14.06 32.45 12.33
CA SER A 83 -15.04 32.04 13.34
C SER A 83 -14.30 31.42 14.52
N GLU A 84 -14.82 31.72 15.71
CA GLU A 84 -14.14 31.70 16.99
C GLU A 84 -13.85 30.31 17.55
N LYS A 85 -12.86 30.29 18.44
CA LYS A 85 -12.34 29.16 19.20
C LYS A 85 -13.44 28.43 19.98
N ALA A 86 -13.42 27.10 19.91
CA ALA A 86 -13.82 26.25 21.02
C ALA A 86 -12.57 25.55 21.54
N ASP A 87 -12.31 25.75 22.82
CA ASP A 87 -11.15 25.25 23.52
C ASP A 87 -11.29 23.74 23.76
N ALA A 88 -10.39 22.95 23.19
CA ALA A 88 -10.19 21.55 23.54
C ALA A 88 -8.69 21.30 23.72
N GLU A 89 -8.31 21.04 24.97
CA GLU A 89 -6.98 20.60 25.39
C GLU A 89 -6.78 19.10 25.04
N LEU A 90 -5.55 18.77 24.57
CA LEU A 90 -4.92 17.43 24.44
C LEU A 90 -5.40 16.58 23.25
N VAL A 91 -4.55 16.01 22.38
CA VAL A 91 -3.23 15.38 22.54
C VAL A 91 -2.39 15.64 21.28
N GLU A 92 -1.08 15.86 21.44
CA GLU A 92 -0.13 15.99 20.32
C GLU A 92 -0.13 14.74 19.43
N GLY A 93 -0.78 14.84 18.27
CA GLY A 93 -0.59 13.93 17.14
C GLY A 93 0.48 14.52 16.24
N GLY A 94 1.63 13.85 16.15
CA GLY A 94 2.78 14.32 15.39
C GLY A 94 2.44 14.56 13.92
N ASP A 95 2.73 15.78 13.46
CA ASP A 95 2.76 16.14 12.05
C ASP A 95 3.89 15.35 11.37
N HIS A 96 3.55 14.21 10.78
CA HIS A 96 4.44 13.55 9.82
C HIS A 96 4.13 14.06 8.43
N ALA A 97 5.11 14.77 7.86
CA ALA A 97 5.11 15.24 6.48
C ALA A 97 4.76 14.10 5.51
N PRO A 98 4.07 14.40 4.39
CA PRO A 98 3.82 13.40 3.37
C PRO A 98 5.13 12.84 2.84
N VAL A 99 5.14 11.54 2.50
CA VAL A 99 6.23 10.94 1.72
C VAL A 99 6.23 11.64 0.37
N GLU A 100 7.10 12.64 0.22
CA GLU A 100 7.53 13.09 -1.08
C GLU A 100 8.53 12.05 -1.60
N ASP A 101 8.55 11.79 -2.90
CA ASP A 101 9.53 10.90 -3.55
C ASP A 101 10.86 11.66 -3.66
N ASP A 102 11.46 12.03 -2.53
CA ASP A 102 12.78 12.60 -2.46
C ASP A 102 13.82 11.48 -2.35
N GLY A 103 14.33 11.07 -3.51
CA GLY A 103 15.47 10.17 -3.63
C GLY A 103 16.68 10.64 -2.82
N GLY A 104 16.76 10.18 -1.57
CA GLY A 104 17.83 10.43 -0.62
C GLY A 104 18.28 9.12 0.02
N ALA A 105 19.32 8.52 -0.57
CA ALA A 105 19.93 7.29 -0.08
C ALA A 105 20.77 7.57 1.18
N GLU A 106 20.22 7.41 2.37
CA GLU A 106 20.96 7.17 3.62
C GLU A 106 19.97 6.55 4.63
N GLY A 107 19.93 5.22 4.81
CA GLY A 107 18.91 4.65 5.72
C GLY A 107 18.92 3.16 6.09
N LEU A 108 19.75 2.29 5.50
CA LEU A 108 19.96 0.93 6.04
C LEU A 108 21.35 0.76 6.72
N LEU A 109 22.08 1.86 6.89
CA LEU A 109 23.43 1.89 7.47
C LEU A 109 23.41 2.03 9.00
N GLY A 110 22.77 1.07 9.66
CA GLY A 110 22.93 0.85 11.10
C GLY A 110 24.12 -0.07 11.36
N VAL A 111 25.29 0.53 11.57
CA VAL A 111 26.54 0.00 12.17
C VAL A 111 26.64 -1.54 12.21
N LEU A 112 27.17 -2.13 11.13
CA LEU A 112 27.79 -3.44 11.22
C LEU A 112 29.10 -3.26 11.97
N GLU A 113 29.17 -3.68 13.23
CA GLU A 113 30.45 -3.99 13.84
C GLU A 113 31.04 -5.13 13.01
N GLU A 114 32.04 -4.81 12.18
CA GLU A 114 32.79 -5.78 11.40
C GLU A 114 33.52 -6.71 12.37
N ALA A 115 32.84 -7.77 12.80
CA ALA A 115 33.53 -8.93 13.32
C ALA A 115 34.30 -9.55 12.14
N SER A 116 35.53 -9.05 11.96
CA SER A 116 36.54 -9.59 11.05
C SER A 116 36.79 -11.04 11.44
N ALA A 117 36.11 -11.95 10.75
CA ALA A 117 36.46 -13.36 10.81
C ALA A 117 37.75 -13.50 9.98
N GLN A 118 38.88 -13.62 10.67
CA GLN A 118 40.14 -14.00 10.03
C GLN A 118 39.93 -15.34 9.32
N LYS A 119 40.39 -15.43 8.08
CA LYS A 119 40.59 -16.72 7.42
C LYS A 119 41.48 -17.55 8.34
N ILE A 120 40.97 -18.67 8.82
CA ILE A 120 41.70 -19.49 9.78
C ILE A 120 42.76 -20.25 8.98
N ASP A 121 44.00 -19.81 9.11
CA ASP A 121 45.18 -20.44 8.51
C ASP A 121 45.55 -21.72 9.27
N GLY A 122 44.78 -22.78 9.06
CA GLY A 122 45.22 -24.16 9.24
C GLY A 122 45.19 -24.79 10.65
N ALA A 123 45.12 -26.12 10.62
CA ALA A 123 45.31 -27.10 11.69
C ALA A 123 44.20 -27.26 12.75
N GLY A 124 43.34 -28.28 12.53
CA GLY A 124 43.14 -29.27 13.61
C GLY A 124 41.72 -29.65 13.99
N TYR A 125 40.67 -29.07 13.42
CA TYR A 125 39.29 -29.49 13.71
C TYR A 125 38.54 -29.80 12.41
N SER A 126 38.65 -31.06 11.96
CA SER A 126 37.70 -31.64 11.02
C SER A 126 36.72 -32.49 11.84
N PRO A 127 35.51 -32.00 12.13
CA PRO A 127 34.48 -32.84 12.73
C PRO A 127 34.26 -34.04 11.82
N SER A 128 34.32 -35.25 12.36
CA SER A 128 34.23 -36.50 11.59
C SER A 128 32.80 -36.84 11.16
N GLY A 129 31.95 -35.84 10.91
CA GLY A 129 30.55 -36.01 10.54
C GLY A 129 29.90 -34.71 10.08
N ASP A 130 28.77 -34.85 9.40
CA ASP A 130 28.00 -33.72 8.88
C ASP A 130 27.18 -33.06 10.00
N GLY A 131 27.08 -31.73 10.00
CA GLY A 131 26.21 -31.02 10.92
C GLY A 131 26.73 -29.66 11.39
N TRP A 132 25.98 -29.06 12.31
CA TRP A 132 26.32 -27.78 12.92
C TRP A 132 27.50 -27.90 13.88
N VAL A 133 28.45 -26.99 13.74
CA VAL A 133 29.64 -26.87 14.58
C VAL A 133 29.81 -25.41 14.96
N GLU A 134 30.13 -25.16 16.22
CA GLU A 134 30.43 -23.82 16.71
C GLU A 134 31.95 -23.67 16.86
N VAL A 135 32.49 -22.60 16.29
CA VAL A 135 33.91 -22.22 16.36
C VAL A 135 33.96 -20.73 16.66
N ASP A 136 34.60 -20.36 17.78
CA ASP A 136 34.74 -18.96 18.22
C ASP A 136 33.42 -18.17 18.28
N GLY A 137 32.33 -18.84 18.71
CA GLY A 137 31.00 -18.26 18.82
C GLY A 137 30.25 -18.11 17.48
N LEU A 138 30.85 -18.51 16.36
CA LEU A 138 30.23 -18.58 15.05
C LEU A 138 29.80 -20.01 14.74
N ARG A 139 28.63 -20.16 14.12
CA ARG A 139 28.09 -21.47 13.72
C ARG A 139 28.39 -21.74 12.25
N TYR A 140 28.84 -22.94 11.94
CA TYR A 140 29.14 -23.44 10.61
C TYR A 140 28.39 -24.75 10.40
N TYR A 141 28.06 -25.07 9.15
CA TYR A 141 27.56 -26.39 8.81
C TYR A 141 28.64 -27.16 8.06
N TYR A 142 29.12 -28.27 8.62
CA TYR A 142 30.12 -29.12 7.97
C TYR A 142 29.44 -30.24 7.17
N GLU A 143 29.99 -30.54 6.00
CA GLU A 143 29.65 -31.74 5.21
C GLU A 143 30.95 -32.34 4.66
N GLY A 144 31.19 -33.63 4.90
CA GLY A 144 32.41 -34.28 4.40
C GLY A 144 33.72 -33.72 4.97
N GLY A 145 33.67 -33.08 6.15
CA GLY A 145 34.82 -32.52 6.85
C GLY A 145 35.16 -31.07 6.49
N GLU A 146 34.43 -30.45 5.57
CA GLU A 146 34.60 -29.06 5.14
C GLU A 146 33.36 -28.21 5.49
N PRO A 147 33.52 -26.92 5.84
CA PRO A 147 32.37 -26.04 6.03
C PRO A 147 31.67 -25.75 4.70
N LEU A 148 30.34 -25.79 4.70
CA LEU A 148 29.54 -25.37 3.56
C LEU A 148 29.48 -23.85 3.44
N GLU A 149 29.30 -23.37 2.22
CA GLU A 149 29.08 -21.97 1.86
C GLU A 149 27.84 -21.84 0.97
N GLY A 150 27.16 -20.70 1.07
CA GLY A 150 25.95 -20.37 0.31
C GLY A 150 24.65 -20.85 0.97
N PRO A 151 23.58 -21.07 0.19
CA PRO A 151 22.27 -21.38 0.72
C PRO A 151 22.19 -22.86 1.15
N LEU A 152 21.65 -23.09 2.35
CA LEU A 152 21.39 -24.43 2.90
C LEU A 152 19.92 -24.55 3.29
N PHE A 153 19.25 -25.59 2.80
CA PHE A 153 17.90 -25.94 3.23
C PHE A 153 17.95 -27.13 4.18
N LEU A 154 17.55 -26.91 5.43
CA LEU A 154 17.60 -27.93 6.48
C LEU A 154 16.41 -27.79 7.43
N GLY A 155 15.72 -28.90 7.70
CA GLY A 155 14.63 -28.92 8.69
C GLY A 155 13.45 -28.01 8.33
N GLY A 156 13.21 -27.75 7.05
CA GLY A 156 12.13 -26.89 6.58
C GLY A 156 12.47 -25.39 6.55
N SER A 157 13.72 -25.01 6.82
CA SER A 157 14.16 -23.61 6.80
C SER A 157 15.40 -23.43 5.94
N TRP A 158 15.50 -22.24 5.34
CA TRP A 158 16.73 -21.79 4.68
C TRP A 158 17.69 -21.15 5.68
N TYR A 159 18.97 -21.34 5.44
CA TYR A 159 20.09 -20.72 6.12
C TYR A 159 21.03 -20.16 5.06
N TRP A 160 21.75 -19.09 5.40
CA TRP A 160 22.84 -18.57 4.57
C TRP A 160 24.17 -18.80 5.28
N LEU A 161 25.07 -19.54 4.65
CA LEU A 161 26.43 -19.77 5.14
C LEU A 161 27.32 -18.80 4.38
N ASP A 162 27.64 -17.66 5.00
CA ASP A 162 28.22 -16.51 4.33
C ASP A 162 29.60 -16.84 3.71
N PRO A 163 29.71 -16.90 2.36
CA PRO A 163 30.99 -17.18 1.71
C PRO A 163 32.06 -16.12 2.00
N ALA A 164 31.66 -14.87 2.25
CA ALA A 164 32.58 -13.79 2.61
C ALA A 164 33.19 -13.98 4.02
N ARG A 165 32.55 -14.82 4.85
CA ARG A 165 32.97 -15.16 6.22
C ARG A 165 33.33 -16.64 6.36
N GLY A 166 33.72 -17.28 5.25
CA GLY A 166 34.17 -18.68 5.24
C GLY A 166 33.11 -19.69 5.65
N GLY A 167 31.84 -19.42 5.35
CA GLY A 167 30.71 -20.29 5.66
C GLY A 167 30.08 -20.05 7.04
N ALA A 168 30.42 -18.96 7.72
CA ALA A 168 29.76 -18.60 8.97
C ALA A 168 28.26 -18.35 8.72
N MET A 169 27.41 -18.97 9.53
CA MET A 169 25.97 -18.86 9.44
C MET A 169 25.53 -17.42 9.70
N ALA A 170 24.82 -16.84 8.74
CA ALA A 170 24.26 -15.52 8.87
C ALA A 170 23.16 -15.44 9.92
N THR A 171 23.10 -14.29 10.57
CA THR A 171 22.01 -13.85 11.43
C THR A 171 21.77 -12.37 11.13
N GLY A 172 20.57 -11.87 11.42
CA GLY A 172 20.20 -10.48 11.10
C GLY A 172 19.91 -10.27 9.61
N VAL A 173 20.02 -9.02 9.18
CA VAL A 173 19.72 -8.60 7.81
C VAL A 173 20.96 -8.81 6.92
N VAL A 174 20.77 -9.41 5.75
CA VAL A 174 21.84 -9.69 4.79
C VAL A 174 21.41 -9.30 3.39
N CYS A 175 22.30 -8.64 2.65
CA CYS A 175 22.13 -8.40 1.22
C CYS A 175 22.82 -9.51 0.43
N ILE A 176 22.06 -10.23 -0.39
CA ILE A 176 22.54 -11.31 -1.26
C ILE A 176 22.09 -10.98 -2.68
N ASP A 177 23.05 -10.78 -3.57
CA ASP A 177 22.81 -10.44 -4.98
C ASP A 177 21.84 -9.25 -5.19
N GLY A 178 21.95 -8.24 -4.32
CA GLY A 178 21.13 -7.02 -4.37
C GLY A 178 19.73 -7.15 -3.75
N SER A 179 19.37 -8.33 -3.22
CA SER A 179 18.12 -8.54 -2.48
C SER A 179 18.40 -8.67 -0.99
N TRP A 180 17.51 -8.11 -0.17
CA TRP A 180 17.65 -8.12 1.28
C TRP A 180 16.87 -9.29 1.88
N TYR A 181 17.50 -10.00 2.81
CA TYR A 181 16.92 -11.12 3.55
C TYR A 181 17.11 -10.89 5.03
N ARG A 182 16.34 -11.59 5.86
CA ARG A 182 16.58 -11.64 7.29
C ARG A 182 16.70 -13.08 7.76
N TYR A 183 17.71 -13.31 8.59
CA TYR A 183 17.93 -14.58 9.28
C TYR A 183 17.75 -14.35 10.78
N GLY A 184 16.98 -15.21 11.43
CA GLY A 184 16.79 -15.19 12.87
C GLY A 184 18.10 -15.44 13.62
N ALA A 185 18.09 -15.27 14.94
CA ALA A 185 19.25 -15.58 15.78
C ALA A 185 19.66 -17.07 15.71
N ASP A 186 18.72 -17.96 15.34
CA ASP A 186 18.98 -19.37 15.11
C ASP A 186 19.49 -19.69 13.69
N GLY A 187 19.57 -18.67 12.83
CA GLY A 187 20.02 -18.73 11.44
C GLY A 187 18.93 -19.06 10.44
N ARG A 188 17.68 -19.23 10.86
CA ARG A 188 16.57 -19.53 9.95
C ARG A 188 16.12 -18.28 9.21
N MET A 189 15.93 -18.39 7.90
CA MET A 189 15.39 -17.33 7.08
C MET A 189 13.98 -16.96 7.55
N VAL A 190 13.75 -15.67 7.75
CA VAL A 190 12.46 -15.08 8.11
C VAL A 190 11.66 -14.87 6.84
N THR A 191 10.38 -15.24 6.87
CA THR A 191 9.40 -14.96 5.83
C THR A 191 8.12 -14.41 6.44
N GLY A 192 7.31 -13.70 5.65
CA GLY A 192 6.10 -13.03 6.08
C GLY A 192 6.37 -11.77 6.92
N TRP A 193 5.40 -11.44 7.77
CA TRP A 193 5.45 -10.28 8.66
C TRP A 193 6.54 -10.41 9.71
N HIS A 194 7.34 -9.35 9.86
CA HIS A 194 8.37 -9.26 10.88
C HIS A 194 8.34 -7.88 11.52
N ALA A 195 8.29 -7.82 12.85
CA ALA A 195 8.33 -6.56 13.60
C ALA A 195 9.70 -6.35 14.25
N ASP A 196 10.26 -5.15 14.12
CA ASP A 196 11.54 -4.78 14.70
C ASP A 196 11.58 -3.29 15.04
N GLY A 197 11.99 -2.93 16.25
CA GLY A 197 12.13 -1.53 16.66
C GLY A 197 10.87 -0.66 16.51
N GLY A 198 9.67 -1.24 16.60
CA GLY A 198 8.41 -0.53 16.38
C GLY A 198 8.02 -0.36 14.90
N ARG A 199 8.83 -0.89 13.98
CA ARG A 199 8.54 -0.94 12.54
C ARG A 199 8.12 -2.35 12.14
N SER A 200 7.30 -2.44 11.10
CA SER A 200 6.88 -3.71 10.52
C SER A 200 7.50 -3.85 9.14
N TYR A 201 7.94 -5.05 8.79
CA TYR A 201 8.55 -5.42 7.52
C TYR A 201 7.82 -6.64 6.97
N TYR A 202 7.86 -6.83 5.65
CA TYR A 202 7.32 -8.02 5.02
C TYR A 202 8.37 -8.68 4.15
N TYR A 203 8.69 -9.93 4.47
CA TYR A 203 9.58 -10.77 3.68
C TYR A 203 8.72 -11.70 2.81
N ASP A 204 8.96 -11.76 1.50
CA ASP A 204 8.12 -12.53 0.59
C ASP A 204 8.13 -14.02 0.99
N PRO A 205 6.96 -14.65 1.21
CA PRO A 205 6.90 -16.07 1.58
C PRO A 205 7.48 -17.05 0.55
N LEU A 206 7.62 -16.65 -0.71
CA LEU A 206 8.14 -17.48 -1.78
C LEU A 206 9.66 -17.60 -1.74
N ASP A 207 10.37 -16.49 -1.51
CA ASP A 207 11.83 -16.45 -1.61
C ASP A 207 12.54 -15.79 -0.42
N GLY A 208 11.82 -15.13 0.48
CA GLY A 208 12.36 -14.49 1.69
C GLY A 208 12.92 -13.09 1.46
N THR A 209 12.71 -12.50 0.28
CA THR A 209 13.17 -11.14 -0.02
C THR A 209 12.35 -10.09 0.72
N LEU A 210 13.01 -9.04 1.23
CA LEU A 210 12.35 -7.90 1.82
C LEU A 210 11.53 -7.17 0.75
N THR A 211 10.27 -6.88 1.07
CA THR A 211 9.35 -6.19 0.19
C THR A 211 9.54 -4.67 0.27
N PHE A 212 9.46 -4.02 -0.89
CA PHE A 212 9.46 -2.57 -1.04
C PHE A 212 8.23 -2.15 -1.85
N ARG A 213 7.79 -0.89 -1.70
CA ARG A 213 6.63 -0.32 -2.42
C ARG A 213 5.35 -1.12 -2.15
N ASN A 214 4.46 -1.17 -3.14
CA ASN A 214 3.12 -1.70 -2.98
C ASN A 214 3.09 -3.23 -2.93
N ARG A 215 2.40 -3.80 -1.94
CA ARG A 215 2.21 -5.24 -1.83
C ARG A 215 0.81 -5.58 -1.34
N CYS A 216 0.16 -6.49 -2.05
CA CYS A 216 -1.08 -7.10 -1.61
C CYS A 216 -0.74 -8.28 -0.69
N VAL A 217 -1.26 -8.25 0.53
CA VAL A 217 -1.15 -9.33 1.52
C VAL A 217 -2.55 -9.60 2.06
N ASP A 218 -3.03 -10.84 1.89
CA ASP A 218 -4.34 -11.30 2.37
C ASP A 218 -5.51 -10.39 1.98
N GLY A 219 -5.53 -9.89 0.74
CA GLY A 219 -6.60 -9.04 0.21
C GLY A 219 -6.53 -7.58 0.66
N SER A 220 -5.45 -7.15 1.31
CA SER A 220 -5.19 -5.74 1.63
C SER A 220 -3.91 -5.25 0.99
N TRP A 221 -3.92 -4.03 0.45
CA TRP A 221 -2.72 -3.37 -0.04
C TRP A 221 -1.97 -2.69 1.11
N TYR A 222 -0.65 -2.76 1.07
CA TYR A 222 0.27 -2.12 1.99
C TYR A 222 1.33 -1.38 1.18
N TRP A 223 1.83 -0.28 1.72
CA TRP A 223 2.98 0.42 1.17
C TRP A 223 4.19 0.18 2.06
N PHE A 224 5.29 -0.27 1.47
CA PHE A 224 6.58 -0.40 2.13
C PHE A 224 7.50 0.69 1.63
N ASP A 225 8.18 1.35 2.57
CA ASP A 225 9.16 2.40 2.31
C ASP A 225 10.20 1.94 1.29
N LEU A 226 10.63 2.85 0.41
CA LEU A 226 11.52 2.52 -0.70
C LEU A 226 12.97 2.30 -0.26
N ALA A 227 13.41 2.98 0.80
CA ALA A 227 14.80 2.95 1.24
C ALA A 227 15.06 1.85 2.26
N GLU A 228 14.15 1.70 3.21
CA GLU A 228 14.31 0.86 4.39
C GLU A 228 13.36 -0.34 4.41
N GLY A 229 12.29 -0.33 3.59
CA GLY A 229 11.35 -1.46 3.48
C GLY A 229 10.41 -1.64 4.67
N TYR A 230 10.30 -0.66 5.57
CA TYR A 230 9.28 -0.72 6.63
C TYR A 230 7.90 -0.33 6.09
N MET A 231 6.87 -0.93 6.65
CA MET A 231 5.47 -0.69 6.33
C MET A 231 5.07 0.74 6.73
N TRP A 232 4.49 1.47 5.80
CA TRP A 232 3.98 2.81 5.99
C TRP A 232 2.56 2.80 6.59
N THR A 233 2.25 3.83 7.37
CA THR A 233 0.91 4.11 7.92
C THR A 233 0.61 5.59 7.77
N GLY A 234 -0.64 5.96 7.58
CA GLY A 234 -1.07 7.35 7.43
C GLY A 234 -1.21 7.79 5.97
N PRO A 235 -1.24 9.10 5.70
CA PRO A 235 -1.40 9.63 4.34
C PRO A 235 -0.13 9.37 3.51
N ALA A 236 -0.30 9.16 2.21
CA ALA A 236 0.81 8.98 1.28
C ALA A 236 0.46 9.60 -0.09
N TYR A 237 1.39 10.34 -0.68
CA TYR A 237 1.25 10.86 -2.03
C TYR A 237 2.14 10.06 -2.97
N ILE A 238 1.53 9.24 -3.83
CA ILE A 238 2.23 8.25 -4.65
C ILE A 238 1.75 8.41 -6.09
N ASP A 239 2.69 8.61 -7.02
CA ASP A 239 2.44 8.70 -8.47
C ASP A 239 1.31 9.68 -8.85
N GLY A 240 1.26 10.83 -8.18
CA GLY A 240 0.30 11.89 -8.49
C GLY A 240 -1.07 11.75 -7.81
N ALA A 241 -1.23 10.80 -6.89
CA ALA A 241 -2.48 10.60 -6.16
C ALA A 241 -2.23 10.43 -4.65
N TRP A 242 -3.20 10.88 -3.86
CA TRP A 242 -3.21 10.66 -2.42
C TRP A 242 -3.85 9.31 -2.09
N TYR A 243 -3.28 8.61 -1.11
CA TYR A 243 -3.79 7.39 -0.52
C TYR A 243 -3.78 7.55 1.01
N ARG A 244 -4.49 6.68 1.70
CA ARG A 244 -4.44 6.58 3.16
C ARG A 244 -4.23 5.14 3.56
N TYR A 245 -3.23 4.90 4.40
CA TYR A 245 -2.98 3.61 5.03
C TYR A 245 -3.40 3.70 6.49
N GLY A 246 -4.17 2.73 6.98
CA GLY A 246 -4.60 2.64 8.36
C GLY A 246 -3.43 2.46 9.33
N ALA A 247 -3.72 2.49 10.63
CA ALA A 247 -2.72 2.20 11.66
C ALA A 247 -2.19 0.75 11.60
N ASP A 248 -2.96 -0.15 10.99
CA ASP A 248 -2.55 -1.52 10.67
C ASP A 248 -1.81 -1.64 9.33
N GLY A 249 -1.57 -0.52 8.64
CA GLY A 249 -0.90 -0.45 7.35
C GLY A 249 -1.76 -0.77 6.14
N ARG A 250 -3.05 -1.10 6.33
CA ARG A 250 -3.94 -1.43 5.20
C ARG A 250 -4.39 -0.19 4.48
N MET A 251 -4.32 -0.21 3.15
CA MET A 251 -4.86 0.87 2.31
C MET A 251 -6.37 1.00 2.51
N LEU A 252 -6.83 2.22 2.78
CA LEU A 252 -8.24 2.52 2.96
C LEU A 252 -8.92 2.71 1.59
N HIS A 253 -10.18 2.32 1.54
CA HIS A 253 -11.06 2.44 0.38
C HIS A 253 -12.41 3.02 0.79
N GLY A 254 -13.15 3.56 -0.17
CA GLY A 254 -14.51 4.05 0.06
C GLY A 254 -14.58 5.28 0.97
N SER A 255 -15.71 5.44 1.66
CA SER A 255 -15.94 6.61 2.52
C SER A 255 -15.30 6.39 3.89
N GLN A 256 -14.50 7.35 4.34
CA GLN A 256 -13.73 7.27 5.58
C GLN A 256 -13.96 8.53 6.42
N TRP A 257 -14.26 8.37 7.70
CA TRP A 257 -14.31 9.47 8.65
C TRP A 257 -12.96 9.58 9.36
N LEU A 258 -12.20 10.62 9.03
CA LEU A 258 -10.83 10.83 9.50
C LEU A 258 -10.70 12.27 9.99
N ASP A 259 -10.06 12.47 11.14
CA ASP A 259 -9.66 13.79 11.62
C ASP A 259 -10.81 14.83 11.62
N GLY A 260 -12.03 14.37 11.93
CA GLY A 260 -13.24 15.19 12.01
C GLY A 260 -13.91 15.52 10.66
N SER A 261 -13.55 14.84 9.58
CA SER A 261 -14.15 15.05 8.25
C SER A 261 -14.34 13.74 7.49
N TRP A 262 -15.28 13.75 6.55
CA TRP A 262 -15.41 12.65 5.59
C TRP A 262 -14.43 12.83 4.44
N TYR A 263 -13.78 11.74 4.06
CA TYR A 263 -12.94 11.59 2.88
C TYR A 263 -13.50 10.48 2.02
N ARG A 264 -13.23 10.53 0.72
CA ARG A 264 -13.58 9.47 -0.20
C ARG A 264 -12.33 8.94 -0.87
N TYR A 265 -12.13 7.63 -0.79
CA TYR A 265 -11.11 6.91 -1.53
C TYR A 265 -11.81 6.01 -2.56
N ASP A 266 -11.20 5.89 -3.73
CA ASP A 266 -11.71 5.06 -4.81
C ASP A 266 -11.84 3.60 -4.33
N PRO A 267 -13.02 2.97 -4.45
CA PRO A 267 -13.21 1.60 -4.00
C PRO A 267 -12.36 0.55 -4.72
N ALA A 268 -11.86 0.83 -5.92
CA ALA A 268 -11.07 -0.09 -6.72
C ALA A 268 -9.57 0.07 -6.47
N ASP A 269 -9.06 1.31 -6.47
CA ASP A 269 -7.61 1.56 -6.39
C ASP A 269 -7.14 2.36 -5.16
N GLY A 270 -8.06 2.89 -4.35
CA GLY A 270 -7.76 3.56 -3.09
C GLY A 270 -7.28 5.01 -3.23
N ARG A 271 -7.31 5.58 -4.44
CA ARG A 271 -6.97 6.99 -4.65
C ARG A 271 -7.99 7.91 -4.01
N MET A 272 -7.54 8.95 -3.33
CA MET A 272 -8.41 9.98 -2.75
C MET A 272 -9.15 10.72 -3.87
N LEU A 273 -10.47 10.71 -3.81
CA LEU A 273 -11.35 11.42 -4.73
C LEU A 273 -11.61 12.84 -4.21
N THR A 274 -11.53 13.81 -5.10
CA THR A 274 -11.85 15.21 -4.83
C THR A 274 -12.87 15.74 -5.83
N GLY A 275 -13.41 16.93 -5.57
CA GLY A 275 -14.46 17.55 -6.37
C GLY A 275 -15.84 16.89 -6.24
N PRO A 276 -16.74 17.08 -7.22
CA PRO A 276 -18.11 16.56 -7.17
C PRO A 276 -18.13 15.05 -7.38
N GLN A 277 -18.83 14.32 -6.50
CA GLN A 277 -18.97 12.87 -6.53
C GLN A 277 -20.44 12.46 -6.45
N TRP A 278 -20.90 11.61 -7.36
CA TRP A 278 -22.26 11.04 -7.33
C TRP A 278 -22.22 9.67 -6.66
N ILE A 279 -22.83 9.56 -5.47
CA ILE A 279 -22.77 8.37 -4.63
C ILE A 279 -24.18 8.06 -4.13
N ASP A 280 -24.66 6.85 -4.38
CA ASP A 280 -25.95 6.34 -3.89
C ASP A 280 -27.14 7.30 -4.12
N GLY A 281 -27.18 7.93 -5.30
CA GLY A 281 -28.29 8.80 -5.70
C GLY A 281 -28.19 10.25 -5.22
N ALA A 282 -27.05 10.68 -4.68
CA ALA A 282 -26.83 12.07 -4.24
C ALA A 282 -25.47 12.61 -4.69
N TRP A 283 -25.41 13.92 -4.90
CA TRP A 283 -24.15 14.64 -5.09
C TRP A 283 -23.53 14.97 -3.72
N TYR A 284 -22.23 14.73 -3.62
CA TYR A 284 -21.36 15.19 -2.55
C TYR A 284 -20.25 16.02 -3.19
N PHE A 285 -19.61 16.88 -2.42
CA PHE A 285 -18.43 17.59 -2.88
C PHE A 285 -17.31 17.41 -1.88
N TYR A 286 -16.18 16.88 -2.34
CA TYR A 286 -14.95 16.77 -1.56
C TYR A 286 -14.03 17.90 -2.01
N ASP A 287 -13.46 18.63 -1.06
CA ASP A 287 -12.62 19.78 -1.34
C ASP A 287 -11.47 19.41 -2.29
N ARG A 288 -11.18 20.27 -3.26
CA ARG A 288 -10.19 19.98 -4.32
C ARG A 288 -8.75 20.00 -3.80
N MET A 289 -8.51 20.67 -2.68
CA MET A 289 -7.19 20.83 -2.10
C MET A 289 -6.89 19.77 -1.06
N ASP A 290 -7.80 19.56 -0.10
CA ASP A 290 -7.55 18.68 1.05
C ASP A 290 -8.43 17.43 1.08
N GLY A 291 -9.41 17.30 0.18
CA GLY A 291 -10.26 16.12 0.08
C GLY A 291 -11.34 15.99 1.15
N ARG A 292 -11.53 16.99 2.02
CA ARG A 292 -12.60 16.98 3.02
C ARG A 292 -13.96 17.19 2.39
N MET A 293 -14.95 16.40 2.80
CA MET A 293 -16.33 16.57 2.35
C MET A 293 -16.90 17.90 2.85
N LEU A 294 -17.41 18.72 1.93
CA LEU A 294 -18.09 19.96 2.25
C LEU A 294 -19.46 19.67 2.89
N MET A 295 -19.80 20.46 3.89
CA MET A 295 -21.06 20.41 4.64
C MET A 295 -21.58 21.83 4.85
N GLY A 296 -22.90 22.01 4.86
CA GLY A 296 -23.51 23.34 4.96
C GLY A 296 -23.38 24.17 3.68
N SER A 297 -23.26 25.49 3.81
CA SER A 297 -23.17 26.41 2.66
C SER A 297 -21.73 26.57 2.20
N ALA A 298 -21.46 26.42 0.90
CA ALA A 298 -20.15 26.61 0.31
C ALA A 298 -20.23 27.39 -1.01
N CYS A 299 -19.25 28.27 -1.25
CA CYS A 299 -19.08 28.94 -2.53
C CYS A 299 -18.03 28.18 -3.35
N ILE A 300 -18.42 27.68 -4.52
CA ILE A 300 -17.59 26.87 -5.41
C ILE A 300 -17.65 27.50 -6.79
N ASP A 301 -16.49 27.88 -7.34
CA ASP A 301 -16.36 28.50 -8.66
C ASP A 301 -17.31 29.70 -8.88
N GLY A 302 -17.52 30.51 -7.82
CA GLY A 302 -18.37 31.71 -7.83
C GLY A 302 -19.86 31.46 -7.61
N ALA A 303 -20.30 30.21 -7.43
CA ALA A 303 -21.69 29.86 -7.13
C ALA A 303 -21.85 29.30 -5.72
N TRP A 304 -22.96 29.65 -5.06
CA TRP A 304 -23.30 29.11 -3.74
C TRP A 304 -24.09 27.82 -3.85
N TYR A 305 -23.60 26.79 -3.15
CA TYR A 305 -24.23 25.50 -2.99
C TYR A 305 -24.57 25.26 -1.52
N ARG A 306 -25.61 24.46 -1.29
CA ARG A 306 -26.01 24.03 0.05
C ARG A 306 -25.92 22.52 0.14
N TYR A 307 -25.12 22.04 1.06
CA TYR A 307 -24.99 20.65 1.45
C TYR A 307 -25.68 20.45 2.79
N ASP A 308 -26.27 19.28 2.99
CA ASP A 308 -26.80 18.91 4.29
C ASP A 308 -25.69 18.99 5.35
N PRO A 309 -25.91 19.69 6.48
CA PRO A 309 -24.88 19.87 7.50
C PRO A 309 -24.59 18.58 8.29
N VAL A 310 -25.39 17.53 8.13
CA VAL A 310 -25.22 16.24 8.83
C VAL A 310 -24.56 15.21 7.93
N ASP A 311 -25.06 15.05 6.70
CA ASP A 311 -24.60 13.97 5.81
C ASP A 311 -23.89 14.46 4.53
N GLY A 312 -23.82 15.76 4.28
CA GLY A 312 -23.11 16.33 3.12
C GLY A 312 -23.82 16.17 1.78
N ARG A 313 -25.06 15.65 1.74
CA ARG A 313 -25.82 15.55 0.49
C ARG A 313 -26.15 16.94 -0.06
N MET A 314 -25.82 17.18 -1.31
CA MET A 314 -26.16 18.43 -2.00
C MET A 314 -27.68 18.59 -2.08
N LYS A 315 -28.18 19.69 -1.53
CA LYS A 315 -29.57 20.11 -1.64
C LYS A 315 -29.81 20.71 -3.03
N HIS A 316 -31.00 20.49 -3.55
CA HIS A 316 -31.49 21.08 -4.79
C HIS A 316 -32.88 21.69 -4.58
N GLY A 317 -33.27 22.62 -5.44
CA GLY A 317 -34.53 23.36 -5.34
C GLY A 317 -34.52 24.47 -4.28
N TRP A 318 -35.65 25.17 -4.14
CA TRP A 318 -35.82 26.25 -3.17
C TRP A 318 -35.68 25.73 -1.73
N GLN A 319 -34.85 26.40 -0.93
CA GLN A 319 -34.64 26.07 0.47
C GLN A 319 -35.03 27.28 1.32
N SER A 320 -35.96 27.09 2.26
CA SER A 320 -36.23 28.08 3.30
C SER A 320 -35.04 28.13 4.26
N ILE A 321 -34.59 29.35 4.59
CA ILE A 321 -33.58 29.58 5.62
C ILE A 321 -34.35 30.17 6.81
N GLU A 322 -34.50 29.41 7.89
CA GLU A 322 -34.94 30.00 9.16
C GLU A 322 -33.76 30.76 9.76
N GLY A 323 -33.97 32.04 10.02
CA GLY A 323 -33.03 32.95 10.69
C GLY A 323 -33.51 33.29 12.09
#